data_AF-A0A9P1TGI8-F1
#
_entry.id   AF-A0A9P1TGI8-F1
#
_cell.length_a   1.000
_cell.length_b   1.000
_cell.length_c   1.000
_cell.angle_alpha   90.00
_cell.angle_beta   90.00
_cell.angle_gamma   90.00
#
_symmetry.space_group_name_H-M   'P 1'
#
loop_
_entity.id
_entity.type
_entity.pdbx_description
1 polymer ?
#
loop_
_entity_poly.entity_id
_entity_poly.type
_entity_poly.pdbx_seq_one_letter_code
_entity_poly.pdbx_strand_id
1 'polypeptide(L)'
;MSIKSKIMKIGICSVIVLMPLSQISLPSFAAEEVADDASQDIVNMPDSALKAQLNQIIGQAATADITKAQMLGFDSIGLYGSITDLTGLEAATNLKTLTINNATITNYESVAKLTNLNILWIETSNLTSNLLPDLNGLTNLTTMSLSNNKLDNSVYPKIKNLSNLANLNLSSNPGITNISELRSLANLTTLNVSNCQIADLSGLDAFPKITTFNGGTQRYTPLEETAIKSKTLNYNATEQTMFIPFDIMTPSSITNFNGAKITPSYQPDMYMIEMNNGVIDGSRMTGSIEGITVSDVTPSEFDQFEKFTLYTLFDFSKAGTPDNLVGKTYTVSAAGIQKFTVDHSVGITAEGNITYVAGETVTPEKFLADIKADANGATITSDVAEKVNFATPGTYTVTLNAQNTLGVKSEPFQVTVTVEAKTVITADPEVTYSLNEAKTEEEFLTEIKAMTNNETPITSDFATVVDFTKPGKYTVTLNAESALQKAAPLTVTVKISETIPNPEPTPGPDSIPESEPTDPANPANSIYPVDPVVEISTNTPVTTMKLLPKTGDSLPVNGIVVGFLVLGLGVMIARKK
;
A
#
# COMPACT_ATOMS: atom_id res chain seq x y z
N MET A 1 -59.54 -83.04 -27.95
CA MET A 1 -60.56 -82.43 -28.84
C MET A 1 -60.13 -80.97 -29.06
N SER A 2 -59.49 -80.65 -30.18
CA SER A 2 -59.00 -79.30 -30.47
C SER A 2 -59.40 -78.92 -31.90
N ILE A 3 -60.10 -77.79 -32.00
CA ILE A 3 -60.86 -77.35 -33.16
C ILE A 3 -59.94 -76.57 -34.12
N LYS A 4 -59.90 -77.02 -35.38
CA LYS A 4 -59.32 -76.31 -36.53
C LYS A 4 -60.34 -75.30 -37.09
N SER A 5 -59.88 -74.10 -37.44
CA SER A 5 -60.55 -73.23 -38.43
C SER A 5 -59.47 -72.40 -39.14
N LYS A 6 -58.97 -72.85 -40.30
CA LYS A 6 -59.40 -72.56 -41.69
C LYS A 6 -59.14 -71.12 -42.15
N ILE A 7 -58.01 -71.03 -42.87
CA ILE A 7 -57.56 -69.97 -43.78
C ILE A 7 -58.50 -69.88 -44.99
N MET A 8 -58.85 -68.66 -45.40
CA MET A 8 -59.48 -68.37 -46.69
C MET A 8 -58.49 -67.55 -47.55
N LYS A 9 -58.06 -68.13 -48.68
CA LYS A 9 -57.24 -67.48 -49.71
C LYS A 9 -58.17 -67.05 -50.85
N ILE A 10 -58.13 -65.79 -51.22
CA ILE A 10 -58.71 -65.28 -52.48
C ILE A 10 -57.53 -64.82 -53.32
N GLY A 11 -57.31 -65.50 -54.45
CA GLY A 11 -56.32 -65.13 -55.45
C GLY A 11 -56.97 -64.27 -56.53
N ILE A 12 -56.26 -63.24 -56.98
CA ILE A 12 -56.57 -62.52 -58.21
C ILE A 12 -55.27 -62.44 -59.04
N CYS A 13 -55.41 -62.85 -60.30
CA CYS A 13 -54.40 -62.95 -61.33
C CYS A 13 -53.76 -61.61 -61.67
N SER A 14 -52.43 -61.58 -61.76
CA SER A 14 -51.70 -60.51 -62.44
C SER A 14 -51.16 -61.05 -63.77
N VAL A 15 -51.71 -60.53 -64.86
CA VAL A 15 -51.24 -60.73 -66.22
C VAL A 15 -49.95 -59.93 -66.42
N ILE A 16 -48.91 -60.61 -66.88
CA ILE A 16 -47.64 -60.01 -67.30
C ILE A 16 -47.87 -59.37 -68.67
N VAL A 17 -47.78 -58.04 -68.74
CA VAL A 17 -47.61 -57.30 -70.00
C VAL A 17 -46.19 -56.76 -70.02
N LEU A 18 -45.34 -57.38 -70.84
CA LEU A 18 -44.00 -56.91 -71.18
C LEU A 18 -44.13 -55.95 -72.38
N MET A 19 -43.75 -54.68 -72.19
CA MET A 19 -43.40 -53.74 -73.26
C MET A 19 -42.07 -53.07 -72.91
N PRO A 20 -41.09 -53.01 -73.84
CA PRO A 20 -39.74 -52.55 -73.55
C PRO A 20 -39.52 -51.05 -73.83
N LEU A 21 -38.63 -50.48 -73.01
CA LEU A 21 -37.64 -49.43 -73.27
C LEU A 21 -38.13 -48.11 -73.90
N SER A 22 -38.20 -47.06 -73.08
CA SER A 22 -37.17 -46.00 -73.00
C SER A 22 -37.76 -44.69 -72.43
N GLN A 23 -37.00 -44.09 -71.52
CA GLN A 23 -37.09 -42.71 -71.02
C GLN A 23 -38.43 -42.24 -70.43
N ILE A 24 -38.57 -42.37 -69.10
CA ILE A 24 -39.26 -41.36 -68.29
C ILE A 24 -38.44 -41.12 -67.04
N SER A 25 -37.78 -39.96 -66.99
CA SER A 25 -37.23 -39.39 -65.76
C SER A 25 -38.40 -38.95 -64.87
N LEU A 26 -38.48 -39.51 -63.66
CA LEU A 26 -39.23 -38.90 -62.57
C LEU A 26 -38.22 -38.51 -61.47
N PRO A 27 -38.37 -37.33 -60.86
CA PRO A 27 -37.36 -36.77 -59.98
C PRO A 27 -37.29 -37.56 -58.68
N SER A 28 -36.08 -38.00 -58.36
CA SER A 28 -35.70 -38.32 -56.99
C SER A 28 -35.74 -37.02 -56.20
N PHE A 29 -36.65 -36.91 -55.23
CA PHE A 29 -36.52 -35.89 -54.20
C PHE A 29 -35.24 -36.21 -53.42
N ALA A 30 -34.17 -35.49 -53.74
CA ALA A 30 -33.10 -35.27 -52.78
C ALA A 30 -33.73 -34.53 -51.60
N ALA A 31 -33.89 -35.21 -50.47
CA ALA A 31 -33.92 -34.52 -49.21
C ALA A 31 -32.56 -33.83 -49.11
N GLU A 32 -32.55 -32.50 -49.19
CA GLU A 32 -31.37 -31.70 -48.90
C GLU A 32 -31.08 -31.88 -47.41
N GLU A 33 -30.09 -32.71 -47.12
CA GLU A 33 -29.56 -32.95 -45.79
C GLU A 33 -28.77 -31.70 -45.37
N VAL A 34 -29.44 -30.69 -44.81
CA VAL A 34 -28.78 -29.48 -44.26
C VAL A 34 -28.19 -29.78 -42.87
N ALA A 35 -27.67 -30.99 -42.66
CA ALA A 35 -27.19 -31.46 -41.38
C ALA A 35 -25.88 -32.25 -41.51
N ASP A 36 -24.91 -31.75 -42.28
CA ASP A 36 -23.55 -32.34 -42.23
C ASP A 36 -22.37 -31.40 -42.54
N ASP A 37 -22.59 -30.11 -42.80
CA ASP A 37 -21.47 -29.20 -43.13
C ASP A 37 -20.77 -28.64 -41.86
N ALA A 38 -21.53 -28.31 -40.81
CA ALA A 38 -20.97 -27.80 -39.55
C ALA A 38 -20.25 -28.87 -38.70
N SER A 39 -20.42 -30.17 -39.01
CA SER A 39 -19.82 -31.29 -38.28
C SER A 39 -18.33 -31.49 -38.63
N GLN A 40 -17.89 -30.97 -39.78
CA GLN A 40 -16.53 -31.09 -40.33
C GLN A 40 -15.68 -29.81 -40.17
N ASP A 41 -16.22 -28.78 -39.51
CA ASP A 41 -15.48 -27.54 -39.26
C ASP A 41 -14.18 -27.81 -38.49
N ILE A 42 -13.05 -27.59 -39.16
CA ILE A 42 -11.72 -27.74 -38.56
C ILE A 42 -11.49 -26.64 -37.53
N VAL A 43 -11.04 -27.02 -36.34
CA VAL A 43 -10.67 -26.10 -35.28
C VAL A 43 -9.27 -25.55 -35.53
N ASN A 44 -9.14 -24.22 -35.53
CA ASN A 44 -7.84 -23.57 -35.62
C ASN A 44 -7.02 -23.87 -34.36
N MET A 45 -5.87 -24.52 -34.53
CA MET A 45 -5.00 -24.94 -33.45
C MET A 45 -3.54 -24.70 -33.85
N PRO A 46 -3.02 -23.49 -33.61
CA PRO A 46 -1.69 -23.08 -34.09
C PRO A 46 -0.55 -23.79 -33.34
N ASP A 47 -0.75 -24.19 -32.08
CA ASP A 47 0.24 -24.93 -31.30
C ASP A 47 0.26 -26.41 -31.71
N SER A 48 1.34 -26.83 -32.35
CA SER A 48 1.50 -28.20 -32.86
C SER A 48 1.64 -29.23 -31.75
N ALA A 49 2.13 -28.85 -30.56
CA ALA A 49 2.23 -29.75 -29.42
C ALA A 49 0.85 -29.99 -28.79
N LEU A 50 0.02 -28.94 -28.70
CA LEU A 50 -1.39 -29.07 -28.31
C LEU A 50 -2.13 -29.99 -29.29
N LYS A 51 -2.02 -29.73 -30.60
CA LYS A 51 -2.65 -30.54 -31.65
C LYS A 51 -2.22 -31.99 -31.58
N ALA A 52 -0.93 -32.25 -31.41
CA ALA A 52 -0.40 -33.61 -31.27
C ALA A 52 -0.97 -34.34 -30.05
N GLN A 53 -1.08 -33.69 -28.90
CA GLN A 53 -1.61 -34.31 -27.68
C GLN A 53 -3.11 -34.60 -27.79
N LEU A 54 -3.90 -33.67 -28.34
CA LEU A 54 -5.33 -33.91 -28.55
C LEU A 54 -5.58 -35.03 -29.57
N ASN A 55 -4.80 -35.06 -30.66
CA ASN A 55 -4.82 -36.15 -31.64
C ASN A 55 -4.46 -37.50 -31.04
N GLN A 56 -3.49 -37.54 -30.13
CA GLN A 56 -3.13 -38.75 -29.40
C GLN A 56 -4.29 -39.28 -28.55
N ILE A 57 -5.04 -38.40 -27.88
CA ILE A 57 -6.19 -38.79 -27.06
C ILE A 57 -7.30 -39.43 -27.90
N ILE A 58 -7.59 -38.89 -29.09
CA ILE A 58 -8.64 -39.41 -29.98
C ILE A 58 -8.15 -40.50 -30.96
N GLY A 59 -6.88 -40.89 -30.87
CA GLY A 59 -6.32 -42.03 -31.61
C GLY A 59 -6.03 -41.77 -33.09
N GLN A 60 -5.68 -40.54 -33.46
CA GLN A 60 -5.32 -40.17 -34.84
C GLN A 60 -3.87 -39.68 -34.98
N ALA A 61 -3.42 -39.47 -36.22
CA ALA A 61 -2.06 -38.98 -36.49
C ALA A 61 -1.82 -37.61 -35.83
N ALA A 62 -0.62 -37.39 -35.28
CA ALA A 62 -0.30 -36.20 -34.48
C ALA A 62 -0.57 -34.86 -35.19
N THR A 63 -0.50 -34.81 -36.52
CA THR A 63 -0.71 -33.59 -37.32
C THR A 63 -2.11 -33.50 -37.95
N ALA A 64 -2.96 -34.53 -37.79
CA ALA A 64 -4.28 -34.58 -38.40
C ALA A 64 -5.19 -33.48 -37.87
N ASP A 65 -6.07 -32.95 -38.72
CA ASP A 65 -7.03 -31.91 -38.34
C ASP A 65 -8.04 -32.43 -37.32
N ILE A 66 -8.43 -31.55 -36.39
CA ILE A 66 -9.41 -31.83 -35.35
C ILE A 66 -10.65 -31.00 -35.65
N THR A 67 -11.78 -31.67 -35.82
CA THR A 67 -13.07 -31.03 -36.09
C THR A 67 -13.73 -30.55 -34.80
N LYS A 68 -14.66 -29.59 -34.90
CA LYS A 68 -15.50 -29.17 -33.77
C LYS A 68 -16.24 -30.36 -33.16
N ALA A 69 -16.75 -31.29 -33.97
CA ALA A 69 -17.44 -32.49 -33.49
C ALA A 69 -16.52 -33.38 -32.65
N GLN A 70 -15.26 -33.56 -33.05
CA GLN A 70 -14.27 -34.29 -32.24
C GLN A 70 -13.96 -33.57 -30.93
N MET A 71 -13.89 -32.23 -30.95
CA MET A 71 -13.68 -31.44 -29.73
C MET A 71 -14.81 -31.62 -28.69
N LEU A 72 -16.05 -31.83 -29.13
CA LEU A 72 -17.16 -32.12 -28.23
C LEU A 72 -17.05 -33.49 -27.53
N GLY A 73 -16.17 -34.38 -28.01
CA GLY A 73 -15.93 -35.69 -27.43
C GLY A 73 -15.02 -35.68 -26.19
N PHE A 74 -14.31 -34.58 -25.92
CA PHE A 74 -13.44 -34.48 -24.75
C PHE A 74 -14.24 -34.19 -23.47
N ASP A 75 -14.15 -35.09 -22.49
CA ASP A 75 -14.63 -34.88 -21.12
C ASP A 75 -13.48 -34.59 -20.14
N SER A 76 -12.27 -35.06 -20.44
CA SER A 76 -11.05 -34.85 -19.67
C SER A 76 -9.84 -34.68 -20.58
N ILE A 77 -9.04 -33.63 -20.34
CA ILE A 77 -7.80 -33.34 -21.06
C ILE A 77 -6.66 -33.13 -20.05
N GLY A 78 -5.54 -33.82 -20.28
CA GLY A 78 -4.26 -33.58 -19.59
C GLY A 78 -3.24 -33.05 -20.58
N LEU A 79 -2.68 -31.86 -20.31
CA LEU A 79 -1.70 -31.17 -21.13
C LEU A 79 -0.35 -31.10 -20.41
N TYR A 80 0.74 -31.29 -21.14
CA TYR A 80 2.09 -31.19 -20.60
C TYR A 80 3.15 -30.80 -21.64
N GLY A 81 4.38 -30.52 -21.20
CA GLY A 81 5.51 -30.32 -22.09
C GLY A 81 5.51 -28.95 -22.78
N SER A 82 5.94 -28.87 -24.04
CA SER A 82 6.26 -27.60 -24.69
C SER A 82 5.04 -26.82 -25.25
N ILE A 83 3.84 -27.00 -24.69
CA ILE A 83 2.66 -26.24 -25.12
C ILE A 83 2.82 -24.77 -24.68
N THR A 84 2.57 -23.85 -25.60
CA THR A 84 2.74 -22.40 -25.40
C THR A 84 1.45 -21.61 -25.60
N ASP A 85 0.53 -22.13 -26.41
CA ASP A 85 -0.74 -21.49 -26.76
C ASP A 85 -1.89 -22.51 -26.68
N LEU A 86 -2.99 -22.13 -26.03
CA LEU A 86 -4.19 -22.94 -25.84
C LEU A 86 -5.28 -22.69 -26.89
N THR A 87 -5.03 -21.82 -27.88
CA THR A 87 -5.98 -21.49 -28.95
C THR A 87 -6.55 -22.76 -29.60
N GLY A 88 -7.88 -22.81 -29.68
CA GLY A 88 -8.65 -23.95 -30.18
C GLY A 88 -9.22 -24.83 -29.07
N LEU A 89 -8.63 -24.82 -27.85
CA LEU A 89 -9.14 -25.61 -26.72
C LEU A 89 -10.54 -25.18 -26.30
N GLU A 90 -10.92 -23.92 -26.49
CA GLU A 90 -12.26 -23.39 -26.21
C GLU A 90 -13.40 -24.11 -26.96
N ALA A 91 -13.08 -24.86 -28.04
CA ALA A 91 -14.03 -25.69 -28.75
C ALA A 91 -14.43 -26.97 -27.99
N ALA A 92 -13.68 -27.38 -26.96
CA ALA A 92 -14.00 -28.52 -26.10
C ALA A 92 -15.08 -28.17 -25.07
N THR A 93 -16.27 -27.75 -25.53
CA THR A 93 -17.30 -27.19 -24.65
C THR A 93 -17.90 -28.20 -23.67
N ASN A 94 -17.70 -29.51 -23.86
CA ASN A 94 -18.14 -30.57 -22.94
C ASN A 94 -17.09 -30.94 -21.87
N LEU A 95 -15.92 -30.29 -21.90
CA LEU A 95 -14.81 -30.62 -21.01
C LEU A 95 -15.18 -30.37 -19.54
N LYS A 96 -14.97 -31.39 -18.71
CA LYS A 96 -15.23 -31.37 -17.26
C LYS A 96 -13.94 -31.30 -16.46
N THR A 97 -12.85 -31.87 -16.98
CA THR A 97 -11.56 -31.89 -16.30
C THR A 97 -10.47 -31.37 -17.23
N LEU A 98 -9.75 -30.35 -16.78
CA LEU A 98 -8.54 -29.85 -17.43
C LEU A 98 -7.38 -29.90 -16.45
N THR A 99 -6.33 -30.62 -16.82
CA THR A 99 -5.06 -30.66 -16.10
C THR A 99 -3.95 -30.14 -17.00
N ILE A 100 -3.14 -29.21 -16.50
CA ILE A 100 -2.00 -28.61 -17.22
C ILE A 100 -0.78 -28.71 -16.31
N ASN A 101 0.19 -29.56 -16.67
CA ASN A 101 1.37 -29.82 -15.86
C ASN A 101 2.66 -29.59 -16.66
N ASN A 102 3.63 -28.85 -16.10
CA ASN A 102 4.93 -28.62 -16.72
C ASN A 102 4.83 -28.10 -18.17
N ALA A 103 3.91 -27.16 -18.39
CA ALA A 103 3.72 -26.48 -19.67
C ALA A 103 4.25 -25.05 -19.66
N THR A 104 4.64 -24.50 -20.82
CA THR A 104 5.17 -23.14 -20.95
C THR A 104 4.14 -22.20 -21.58
N ILE A 105 2.89 -22.30 -21.12
CA ILE A 105 1.76 -21.55 -21.69
C ILE A 105 1.92 -20.07 -21.37
N THR A 106 1.71 -19.25 -22.39
CA THR A 106 1.79 -17.78 -22.30
C THR A 106 0.42 -17.11 -22.36
N ASN A 107 -0.62 -17.86 -22.74
CA ASN A 107 -1.98 -17.36 -22.84
C ASN A 107 -2.98 -18.43 -22.33
N TYR A 108 -3.73 -18.10 -21.29
CA TYR A 108 -4.74 -18.97 -20.68
C TYR A 108 -6.19 -18.57 -21.01
N GLU A 109 -6.43 -17.59 -21.90
CA GLU A 109 -7.77 -17.06 -22.21
C GLU A 109 -8.80 -18.14 -22.61
N SER A 110 -8.37 -19.17 -23.35
CA SER A 110 -9.24 -20.30 -23.73
C SER A 110 -9.85 -21.02 -22.53
N VAL A 111 -9.17 -21.04 -21.37
CA VAL A 111 -9.67 -21.70 -20.15
C VAL A 111 -10.96 -21.04 -19.64
N ALA A 112 -11.08 -19.71 -19.75
CA ALA A 112 -12.27 -18.98 -19.30
C ALA A 112 -13.54 -19.30 -20.13
N LYS A 113 -13.38 -19.94 -21.29
CA LYS A 113 -14.49 -20.33 -22.18
C LYS A 113 -15.05 -21.73 -21.89
N LEU A 114 -14.37 -22.51 -21.05
CA LEU A 114 -14.73 -23.89 -20.75
C LEU A 114 -15.74 -23.97 -19.60
N THR A 115 -16.93 -23.41 -19.79
CA THR A 115 -17.93 -23.18 -18.72
C THR A 115 -18.48 -24.45 -18.06
N ASN A 116 -18.28 -25.62 -18.67
CA ASN A 116 -18.67 -26.92 -18.12
C ASN A 116 -17.58 -27.59 -17.25
N LEU A 117 -16.43 -26.94 -17.05
CA LEU A 117 -15.38 -27.46 -16.18
C LEU A 117 -15.88 -27.65 -14.74
N ASN A 118 -15.59 -28.83 -14.19
CA ASN A 118 -15.74 -29.16 -12.77
C ASN A 118 -14.41 -29.14 -12.03
N ILE A 119 -13.32 -29.55 -12.71
CA ILE A 119 -11.98 -29.67 -12.15
C ILE A 119 -10.97 -28.95 -13.04
N LEU A 120 -10.20 -28.04 -12.43
CA LEU A 120 -9.10 -27.33 -13.09
C LEU A 120 -7.82 -27.46 -12.26
N TRP A 121 -6.78 -28.07 -12.84
CA TRP A 121 -5.45 -28.16 -12.25
C TRP A 121 -4.41 -27.53 -13.17
N ILE A 122 -3.67 -26.54 -12.68
CA ILE A 122 -2.59 -25.88 -13.42
C ILE A 122 -1.35 -25.81 -12.52
N GLU A 123 -0.30 -26.55 -12.91
CA GLU A 123 1.00 -26.58 -12.25
C GLU A 123 2.09 -26.45 -13.31
N THR A 124 2.60 -25.24 -13.52
CA THR A 124 3.51 -24.93 -14.63
C THR A 124 4.81 -24.27 -14.19
N SER A 125 4.93 -23.91 -12.91
CA SER A 125 6.06 -23.14 -12.35
C SER A 125 6.25 -21.72 -12.92
N ASN A 126 5.59 -21.34 -14.01
CA ASN A 126 5.69 -20.03 -14.63
C ASN A 126 4.37 -19.23 -14.66
N LEU A 127 3.23 -19.83 -14.32
CA LEU A 127 1.96 -19.11 -14.21
C LEU A 127 2.08 -17.97 -13.18
N THR A 128 1.87 -16.74 -13.63
CA THR A 128 1.71 -15.56 -12.76
C THR A 128 0.25 -15.15 -12.74
N SER A 129 -0.16 -14.37 -11.73
CA SER A 129 -1.53 -13.88 -11.63
C SER A 129 -1.99 -13.15 -12.90
N ASN A 130 -1.10 -12.40 -13.55
CA ASN A 130 -1.41 -11.65 -14.77
C ASN A 130 -1.76 -12.53 -15.97
N LEU A 131 -1.20 -13.74 -16.06
CA LEU A 131 -1.45 -14.66 -17.17
C LEU A 131 -2.79 -15.40 -17.05
N LEU A 132 -3.34 -15.52 -15.83
CA LEU A 132 -4.64 -16.15 -15.61
C LEU A 132 -5.76 -15.21 -16.10
N PRO A 133 -6.73 -15.66 -16.91
CA PRO A 133 -7.89 -14.83 -17.26
C PRO A 133 -8.87 -14.73 -16.08
N ASP A 134 -9.93 -13.95 -16.24
CA ASP A 134 -11.07 -13.98 -15.31
C ASP A 134 -11.79 -15.34 -15.41
N LEU A 135 -11.78 -16.11 -14.33
CA LEU A 135 -12.39 -17.43 -14.24
C LEU A 135 -13.78 -17.40 -13.58
N ASN A 136 -14.28 -16.25 -13.16
CA ASN A 136 -15.56 -16.15 -12.44
C ASN A 136 -16.76 -16.70 -13.25
N GLY A 137 -16.64 -16.81 -14.58
CA GLY A 137 -17.63 -17.44 -15.46
C GLY A 137 -17.69 -18.97 -15.40
N LEU A 138 -16.73 -19.65 -14.75
CA LEU A 138 -16.69 -21.11 -14.61
C LEU A 138 -17.61 -21.58 -13.48
N THR A 139 -18.91 -21.36 -13.63
CA THR A 139 -19.90 -21.57 -12.57
C THR A 139 -20.04 -23.02 -12.13
N ASN A 140 -19.60 -23.99 -12.93
CA ASN A 140 -19.65 -25.43 -12.59
C ASN A 140 -18.39 -25.93 -11.86
N LEU A 141 -17.40 -25.07 -11.64
CA LEU A 141 -16.11 -25.46 -11.09
C LEU A 141 -16.23 -25.76 -9.59
N THR A 142 -15.88 -26.98 -9.19
CA THR A 142 -15.95 -27.45 -7.80
C THR A 142 -14.55 -27.60 -7.17
N THR A 143 -13.53 -27.84 -8.01
CA THR A 143 -12.16 -28.07 -7.57
C THR A 143 -11.18 -27.29 -8.45
N MET A 144 -10.33 -26.49 -7.81
CA MET A 144 -9.27 -25.73 -8.46
C MET A 144 -7.93 -25.96 -7.74
N SER A 145 -6.89 -26.30 -8.49
CA SER A 145 -5.51 -26.28 -8.01
C SER A 145 -4.67 -25.39 -8.92
N LEU A 146 -4.06 -24.37 -8.34
CA LEU A 146 -3.06 -23.50 -8.99
C LEU A 146 -1.73 -23.57 -8.23
N SER A 147 -1.44 -24.73 -7.63
CA SER A 147 -0.24 -24.96 -6.82
C SER A 147 1.06 -24.91 -7.63
N ASN A 148 2.18 -24.64 -6.95
CA ASN A 148 3.53 -24.61 -7.54
C ASN A 148 3.61 -23.67 -8.76
N ASN A 149 3.21 -22.41 -8.55
CA ASN A 149 3.27 -21.35 -9.55
C ASN A 149 3.85 -20.07 -8.93
N LYS A 150 3.74 -18.95 -9.63
CA LYS A 150 4.21 -17.63 -9.23
C LYS A 150 3.04 -16.65 -9.03
N LEU A 151 1.96 -17.15 -8.42
CA LEU A 151 0.80 -16.32 -8.12
C LEU A 151 1.07 -15.36 -6.96
N ASP A 152 0.40 -14.21 -7.03
CA ASP A 152 0.28 -13.22 -5.97
C ASP A 152 -1.20 -12.92 -5.68
N ASN A 153 -1.46 -12.05 -4.70
CA ASN A 153 -2.84 -11.72 -4.30
C ASN A 153 -3.71 -11.14 -5.44
N SER A 154 -3.12 -10.67 -6.55
CA SER A 154 -3.89 -10.17 -7.71
C SER A 154 -4.64 -11.28 -8.45
N VAL A 155 -4.46 -12.55 -8.07
CA VAL A 155 -5.29 -13.67 -8.52
C VAL A 155 -6.74 -13.57 -8.00
N TYR A 156 -6.99 -12.97 -6.83
CA TYR A 156 -8.30 -13.07 -6.18
C TYR A 156 -9.47 -12.51 -6.98
N PRO A 157 -9.38 -11.31 -7.61
CA PRO A 157 -10.46 -10.80 -8.45
C PRO A 157 -10.89 -11.76 -9.55
N LYS A 158 -10.01 -12.66 -9.99
CA LYS A 158 -10.22 -13.62 -11.08
C LYS A 158 -10.90 -14.91 -10.65
N ILE A 159 -10.94 -15.19 -9.35
CA ILE A 159 -11.46 -16.48 -8.82
C ILE A 159 -12.47 -16.33 -7.68
N LYS A 160 -12.63 -15.14 -7.09
CA LYS A 160 -13.39 -14.97 -5.85
C LYS A 160 -14.91 -15.12 -5.97
N ASN A 161 -15.47 -15.07 -7.18
CA ASN A 161 -16.91 -15.24 -7.42
C ASN A 161 -17.30 -16.65 -7.90
N LEU A 162 -16.41 -17.64 -7.75
CA LEU A 162 -16.70 -19.03 -8.13
C LEU A 162 -17.70 -19.65 -7.15
N SER A 163 -18.99 -19.56 -7.49
CA SER A 163 -20.10 -19.88 -6.59
C SER A 163 -20.13 -21.33 -6.11
N ASN A 164 -19.61 -22.29 -6.89
CA ASN A 164 -19.63 -23.72 -6.56
C ASN A 164 -18.27 -24.28 -6.11
N LEU A 165 -17.24 -23.44 -6.00
CA LEU A 165 -15.91 -23.90 -5.65
C LEU A 165 -15.87 -24.39 -4.20
N ALA A 166 -15.56 -25.68 -4.02
CA ALA A 166 -15.47 -26.34 -2.73
C ALA A 166 -14.03 -26.58 -2.31
N ASN A 167 -13.13 -26.84 -3.26
CA ASN A 167 -11.73 -27.15 -3.00
C ASN A 167 -10.81 -26.19 -3.76
N LEU A 168 -10.00 -25.42 -3.04
CA LEU A 168 -9.02 -24.50 -3.59
C LEU A 168 -7.62 -24.83 -3.05
N ASN A 169 -6.69 -25.10 -3.96
CA ASN A 169 -5.28 -25.26 -3.64
C ASN A 169 -4.45 -24.17 -4.30
N LEU A 170 -3.85 -23.30 -3.48
CA LEU A 170 -2.91 -22.25 -3.86
C LEU A 170 -1.51 -22.51 -3.27
N SER A 171 -1.22 -23.72 -2.80
CA SER A 171 0.05 -24.02 -2.14
C SER A 171 1.26 -23.72 -3.01
N SER A 172 2.38 -23.36 -2.39
CA SER A 172 3.64 -23.05 -3.07
C SER A 172 3.52 -21.90 -4.07
N ASN A 173 2.83 -20.83 -3.66
CA ASN A 173 2.80 -19.55 -4.38
C ASN A 173 3.31 -18.46 -3.42
N PRO A 174 4.60 -18.09 -3.47
CA PRO A 174 5.20 -17.21 -2.47
C PRO A 174 4.65 -15.77 -2.50
N GLY A 175 4.02 -15.33 -3.60
CA GLY A 175 3.36 -14.03 -3.68
C GLY A 175 1.99 -13.96 -3.00
N ILE A 176 1.45 -15.10 -2.55
CA ILE A 176 0.19 -15.16 -1.79
C ILE A 176 0.49 -14.85 -0.33
N THR A 177 0.03 -13.69 0.14
CA THR A 177 0.39 -13.15 1.47
C THR A 177 -0.79 -12.90 2.41
N ASN A 178 -2.03 -13.10 1.94
CA ASN A 178 -3.21 -13.07 2.80
C ASN A 178 -4.28 -14.04 2.26
N ILE A 179 -5.45 -14.08 2.89
CA ILE A 179 -6.59 -14.93 2.47
C ILE A 179 -7.94 -14.21 2.56
N SER A 180 -7.95 -12.89 2.79
CA SER A 180 -9.16 -12.15 3.17
C SER A 180 -10.23 -12.15 2.08
N GLU A 181 -9.82 -11.97 0.81
CA GLU A 181 -10.72 -11.96 -0.35
C GLU A 181 -11.38 -13.33 -0.60
N LEU A 182 -10.74 -14.43 -0.20
CA LEU A 182 -11.25 -15.79 -0.41
C LEU A 182 -12.47 -16.11 0.47
N ARG A 183 -12.76 -15.30 1.49
CA ARG A 183 -13.95 -15.46 2.34
C ARG A 183 -15.26 -15.31 1.57
N SER A 184 -15.23 -14.66 0.40
CA SER A 184 -16.38 -14.50 -0.50
C SER A 184 -16.80 -15.79 -1.20
N LEU A 185 -15.96 -16.83 -1.20
CA LEU A 185 -16.27 -18.15 -1.76
C LEU A 185 -17.22 -18.91 -0.84
N ALA A 186 -18.52 -18.70 -1.05
CA ALA A 186 -19.60 -19.18 -0.17
C ALA A 186 -19.66 -20.72 0.04
N ASN A 187 -19.06 -21.49 -0.86
CA ASN A 187 -19.07 -22.96 -0.82
C ASN A 187 -17.70 -23.58 -0.51
N LEU A 188 -16.66 -22.78 -0.22
CA LEU A 188 -15.32 -23.29 0.01
C LEU A 188 -15.25 -24.10 1.32
N THR A 189 -14.95 -25.39 1.21
CA THR A 189 -14.79 -26.31 2.34
C THR A 189 -13.32 -26.63 2.62
N THR A 190 -12.48 -26.62 1.58
CA THR A 190 -11.06 -26.98 1.66
C THR A 190 -10.21 -25.88 1.06
N LEU A 191 -9.31 -25.30 1.85
CA LEU A 191 -8.32 -24.34 1.43
C LEU A 191 -6.91 -24.85 1.77
N ASN A 192 -6.05 -24.95 0.76
CA ASN A 192 -4.62 -25.22 0.95
C ASN A 192 -3.80 -24.02 0.48
N VAL A 193 -3.04 -23.44 1.40
CA VAL A 193 -2.14 -22.29 1.22
C VAL A 193 -0.78 -22.57 1.85
N SER A 194 -0.39 -23.84 1.95
CA SER A 194 0.93 -24.26 2.42
C SER A 194 2.06 -23.72 1.55
N ASN A 195 3.23 -23.47 2.13
CA ASN A 195 4.39 -22.89 1.44
C ASN A 195 4.09 -21.55 0.73
N CYS A 196 3.20 -20.74 1.30
CA CYS A 196 2.98 -19.34 0.89
C CYS A 196 3.65 -18.40 1.90
N GLN A 197 3.25 -17.12 1.92
CA GLN A 197 3.80 -16.08 2.81
C GLN A 197 2.69 -15.34 3.60
N ILE A 198 1.71 -16.07 4.12
CA ILE A 198 0.56 -15.51 4.84
C ILE A 198 0.94 -15.10 6.26
N ALA A 199 1.11 -13.80 6.47
CA ALA A 199 1.44 -13.20 7.77
C ALA A 199 0.20 -12.74 8.58
N ASP A 200 -0.99 -12.84 8.01
CA ASP A 200 -2.25 -12.50 8.67
C ASP A 200 -3.32 -13.58 8.43
N LEU A 201 -3.63 -14.30 9.49
CA LEU A 201 -4.64 -15.36 9.55
C LEU A 201 -5.98 -14.87 10.09
N SER A 202 -6.13 -13.56 10.37
CA SER A 202 -7.39 -12.99 10.82
C SER A 202 -8.53 -13.35 9.87
N GLY A 203 -9.74 -13.47 10.42
CA GLY A 203 -10.96 -13.77 9.67
C GLY A 203 -11.03 -15.14 9.02
N LEU A 204 -10.18 -16.09 9.42
CA LEU A 204 -10.33 -17.51 9.07
C LEU A 204 -11.63 -18.11 9.64
N ASP A 205 -12.08 -17.58 10.78
CA ASP A 205 -13.38 -17.86 11.41
C ASP A 205 -14.58 -17.34 10.59
N ALA A 206 -14.37 -16.34 9.72
CA ALA A 206 -15.40 -15.75 8.87
C ALA A 206 -15.69 -16.54 7.57
N PHE A 207 -14.97 -17.63 7.29
CA PHE A 207 -15.28 -18.48 6.13
C PHE A 207 -16.59 -19.25 6.35
N PRO A 208 -17.58 -19.17 5.43
CA PRO A 208 -18.92 -19.71 5.68
C PRO A 208 -19.00 -21.22 5.88
N LYS A 209 -18.15 -22.00 5.19
CA LYS A 209 -18.25 -23.48 5.13
C LYS A 209 -16.92 -24.21 5.31
N ILE A 210 -15.85 -23.52 5.70
CA ILE A 210 -14.53 -24.15 5.79
C ILE A 210 -14.54 -25.32 6.80
N THR A 211 -13.96 -26.44 6.38
CA THR A 211 -13.73 -27.62 7.20
C THR A 211 -12.27 -28.04 7.20
N THR A 212 -11.51 -27.63 6.20
CA THR A 212 -10.10 -28.00 6.08
C THR A 212 -9.30 -26.76 5.69
N PHE A 213 -8.46 -26.30 6.61
CA PHE A 213 -7.46 -25.28 6.35
C PHE A 213 -6.06 -25.88 6.48
N ASN A 214 -5.40 -26.02 5.34
CA ASN A 214 -4.02 -26.47 5.24
C ASN A 214 -3.14 -25.23 5.02
N GLY A 215 -2.81 -24.55 6.12
CA GLY A 215 -1.81 -23.50 6.14
C GLY A 215 -0.39 -24.05 6.04
N GLY A 216 -0.14 -25.29 6.47
CA GLY A 216 1.20 -25.90 6.42
C GLY A 216 2.30 -24.97 6.93
N THR A 217 3.51 -25.08 6.41
CA THR A 217 4.59 -24.12 6.72
C THR A 217 4.50 -22.90 5.81
N GLN A 218 4.26 -21.72 6.39
CA GLN A 218 4.48 -20.44 5.72
C GLN A 218 5.99 -20.13 5.71
N ARG A 219 6.54 -19.74 4.56
CA ARG A 219 7.99 -19.58 4.36
C ARG A 219 8.35 -18.16 3.96
N TYR A 220 8.86 -17.38 4.93
CA TYR A 220 9.30 -16.01 4.70
C TYR A 220 10.78 -15.98 4.35
N THR A 221 11.07 -15.92 3.06
CA THR A 221 12.45 -15.87 2.56
C THR A 221 12.56 -14.73 1.56
N PRO A 222 12.76 -13.48 2.01
CA PRO A 222 13.05 -12.37 1.11
C PRO A 222 14.20 -12.73 0.17
N LEU A 223 14.07 -12.37 -1.11
CA LEU A 223 15.10 -12.67 -2.11
C LEU A 223 16.35 -11.81 -1.91
N GLU A 224 16.16 -10.57 -1.44
CA GLU A 224 17.23 -9.59 -1.26
C GLU A 224 17.68 -9.51 0.20
N GLU A 225 18.95 -9.12 0.39
CA GLU A 225 19.50 -8.83 1.71
C GLU A 225 18.86 -7.55 2.28
N THR A 226 18.57 -7.55 3.58
CA THR A 226 17.99 -6.40 4.29
C THR A 226 19.10 -5.57 4.92
N ALA A 227 19.26 -4.32 4.49
CA ALA A 227 20.24 -3.42 5.10
C ALA A 227 19.73 -2.84 6.41
N ILE A 228 20.50 -2.99 7.48
CA ILE A 228 20.24 -2.39 8.79
C ILE A 228 21.42 -1.52 9.22
N LYS A 229 21.13 -0.56 10.10
CA LYS A 229 22.12 0.29 10.75
C LYS A 229 22.71 -0.46 11.95
N SER A 230 24.02 -0.38 12.19
CA SER A 230 24.69 -1.09 13.29
C SER A 230 24.08 -0.78 14.66
N LYS A 231 23.59 0.45 14.90
CA LYS A 231 22.87 0.80 16.15
C LYS A 231 21.68 -0.11 16.47
N THR A 232 21.05 -0.70 15.45
CA THR A 232 19.90 -1.61 15.60
C THR A 232 20.26 -2.85 16.42
N LEU A 233 21.54 -3.20 16.47
CA LEU A 233 22.06 -4.38 17.14
C LEU A 233 22.43 -4.13 18.62
N ASN A 234 22.08 -2.95 19.16
CA ASN A 234 22.16 -2.62 20.59
C ASN A 234 23.45 -3.10 21.27
N TYR A 235 24.61 -2.74 20.70
CA TYR A 235 25.91 -3.16 21.19
C TYR A 235 26.29 -2.45 22.50
N ASN A 236 26.70 -3.22 23.50
CA ASN A 236 27.23 -2.73 24.76
C ASN A 236 28.72 -3.06 24.88
N ALA A 237 29.57 -2.05 24.71
CA ALA A 237 31.03 -2.20 24.75
C ALA A 237 31.58 -2.59 26.15
N THR A 238 30.91 -2.18 27.23
CA THR A 238 31.34 -2.47 28.61
C THR A 238 31.08 -3.93 28.96
N GLU A 239 29.91 -4.44 28.58
CA GLU A 239 29.52 -5.83 28.81
C GLU A 239 29.98 -6.78 27.70
N GLN A 240 30.45 -6.24 26.58
CA GLN A 240 30.81 -6.98 25.37
C GLN A 240 29.64 -7.85 24.88
N THR A 241 28.46 -7.26 24.81
CA THR A 241 27.23 -7.94 24.36
C THR A 241 26.64 -7.23 23.14
N MET A 242 26.06 -8.00 22.23
CA MET A 242 25.30 -7.51 21.08
C MET A 242 23.90 -8.11 21.13
N PHE A 243 22.85 -7.32 20.94
CA PHE A 243 21.47 -7.80 20.93
C PHE A 243 20.84 -7.61 19.55
N ILE A 244 20.45 -8.72 18.92
CA ILE A 244 19.76 -8.75 17.63
C ILE A 244 18.26 -8.83 17.89
N PRO A 245 17.49 -7.74 17.74
CA PRO A 245 16.06 -7.76 17.99
C PRO A 245 15.33 -8.50 16.87
N PHE A 246 14.23 -9.19 17.19
CA PHE A 246 13.40 -9.89 16.21
C PHE A 246 12.50 -8.96 15.39
N ASP A 247 12.37 -7.69 15.80
CA ASP A 247 11.56 -6.69 15.09
C ASP A 247 12.13 -6.30 13.72
N ILE A 248 13.43 -6.52 13.48
CA ILE A 248 14.08 -6.34 12.18
C ILE A 248 13.62 -7.35 11.13
N MET A 249 12.98 -8.44 11.55
CA MET A 249 12.51 -9.45 10.64
C MET A 249 11.25 -9.05 9.90
N THR A 250 11.07 -9.62 8.71
CA THR A 250 9.89 -9.43 7.88
C THR A 250 9.25 -10.79 7.54
N PRO A 251 8.09 -11.12 8.13
CA PRO A 251 7.37 -10.37 9.15
C PRO A 251 8.01 -10.52 10.54
N SER A 252 7.91 -9.50 11.38
CA SER A 252 8.36 -9.55 12.78
C SER A 252 7.38 -10.31 13.69
N SER A 253 6.13 -10.47 13.24
CA SER A 253 5.11 -11.30 13.89
C SER A 253 4.04 -11.72 12.88
N ILE A 254 3.36 -12.82 13.16
CA ILE A 254 2.18 -13.27 12.41
C ILE A 254 0.93 -12.91 13.21
N THR A 255 -0.04 -12.30 12.56
CA THR A 255 -1.35 -12.05 13.17
C THR A 255 -2.16 -13.33 13.10
N ASN A 256 -2.52 -13.89 14.26
CA ASN A 256 -3.34 -15.08 14.36
C ASN A 256 -4.82 -14.77 14.07
N PHE A 257 -5.66 -15.81 13.92
CA PHE A 257 -7.09 -15.65 13.62
C PHE A 257 -7.85 -14.79 14.64
N ASN A 258 -7.44 -14.83 15.91
CA ASN A 258 -8.01 -14.08 17.03
C ASN A 258 -7.31 -12.72 17.27
N GLY A 259 -6.43 -12.29 16.37
CA GLY A 259 -5.67 -11.04 16.48
C GLY A 259 -4.41 -11.12 17.36
N ALA A 260 -4.17 -12.23 18.08
CA ALA A 260 -2.95 -12.41 18.85
C ALA A 260 -1.72 -12.42 17.93
N LYS A 261 -0.60 -11.88 18.42
CA LYS A 261 0.68 -11.89 17.70
C LYS A 261 1.43 -13.17 18.02
N ILE A 262 1.77 -13.91 16.98
CA ILE A 262 2.67 -15.04 17.04
C ILE A 262 4.06 -14.51 16.71
N THR A 263 4.95 -14.57 17.68
CA THR A 263 6.31 -14.06 17.54
C THR A 263 7.29 -15.18 17.19
N PRO A 264 8.45 -14.81 16.66
CA PRO A 264 9.59 -15.72 16.55
C PRO A 264 9.97 -16.31 17.91
N SER A 265 10.43 -17.56 17.89
CA SER A 265 11.05 -18.22 19.04
C SER A 265 12.53 -18.42 18.76
N TYR A 266 13.37 -18.12 19.76
CA TYR A 266 14.75 -18.59 19.75
C TYR A 266 14.81 -20.12 19.82
N GLN A 267 15.75 -20.70 19.08
CA GLN A 267 16.00 -22.13 18.87
C GLN A 267 17.50 -22.26 18.60
N PRO A 268 18.34 -22.54 19.61
CA PRO A 268 19.79 -22.43 19.52
C PRO A 268 20.41 -23.10 18.28
N ASP A 269 19.89 -24.27 17.90
CA ASP A 269 20.42 -25.08 16.78
C ASP A 269 20.04 -24.54 15.39
N MET A 270 19.21 -23.49 15.31
CA MET A 270 18.69 -22.98 14.04
C MET A 270 19.29 -21.64 13.64
N TYR A 271 19.83 -20.86 14.57
CA TYR A 271 20.38 -19.54 14.25
C TYR A 271 21.82 -19.65 13.78
N MET A 272 22.14 -18.99 12.67
CA MET A 272 23.48 -18.97 12.12
C MET A 272 23.88 -17.53 11.83
N ILE A 273 24.58 -16.93 12.78
CA ILE A 273 25.16 -15.61 12.59
C ILE A 273 26.53 -15.81 11.94
N GLU A 274 26.63 -15.54 10.64
CA GLU A 274 27.90 -15.55 9.92
C GLU A 274 28.57 -14.18 10.07
N MET A 275 29.71 -14.12 10.74
CA MET A 275 30.60 -12.97 10.71
C MET A 275 31.68 -13.22 9.65
N ASN A 276 32.32 -12.17 9.13
CA ASN A 276 33.29 -12.16 8.03
C ASN A 276 34.19 -13.41 7.84
N ASN A 277 34.58 -14.13 8.92
CA ASN A 277 35.44 -15.32 8.91
C ASN A 277 34.84 -16.60 9.53
N GLY A 278 33.53 -16.66 9.82
CA GLY A 278 32.91 -17.88 10.35
C GLY A 278 31.56 -17.68 11.05
N VAL A 279 30.97 -18.79 11.47
CA VAL A 279 29.70 -18.81 12.22
C VAL A 279 29.98 -18.55 13.70
N ILE A 280 29.18 -17.69 14.35
CA ILE A 280 29.22 -17.50 15.81
C ILE A 280 28.90 -18.82 16.51
N ASP A 281 29.71 -19.20 17.49
CA ASP A 281 29.46 -20.36 18.35
C ASP A 281 28.13 -20.18 19.11
N GLY A 282 27.21 -21.14 18.96
CA GLY A 282 25.91 -21.11 19.61
C GLY A 282 25.96 -21.05 21.15
N SER A 283 27.08 -21.43 21.78
CA SER A 283 27.29 -21.27 23.23
C SER A 283 27.36 -19.80 23.68
N ARG A 284 27.67 -18.87 22.76
CA ARG A 284 27.65 -17.41 23.01
C ARG A 284 26.26 -16.81 22.86
N MET A 285 25.27 -17.59 22.43
CA MET A 285 23.96 -17.10 22.05
C MET A 285 22.89 -17.48 23.07
N THR A 286 22.21 -16.47 23.59
CA THR A 286 21.01 -16.63 24.41
C THR A 286 19.85 -15.90 23.75
N GLY A 287 18.63 -16.42 23.89
CA GLY A 287 17.46 -15.80 23.26
C GLY A 287 16.35 -15.50 24.25
N SER A 288 15.58 -14.49 23.89
CA SER A 288 14.34 -14.09 24.54
C SER A 288 13.20 -14.09 23.51
N ILE A 289 12.01 -13.65 23.92
CA ILE A 289 10.91 -13.38 22.97
C ILE A 289 11.15 -12.13 22.12
N GLU A 290 12.09 -11.27 22.52
CA GLU A 290 12.38 -9.99 21.88
C GLU A 290 13.53 -10.10 20.87
N GLY A 291 14.44 -11.06 21.04
CA GLY A 291 15.61 -11.19 20.20
C GLY A 291 16.66 -12.13 20.75
N ILE A 292 17.89 -11.97 20.27
CA ILE A 292 19.04 -12.81 20.59
C ILE A 292 20.17 -11.94 21.12
N THR A 293 20.69 -12.30 22.29
CA THR A 293 21.92 -11.71 22.83
C THR A 293 23.11 -12.60 22.51
N VAL A 294 24.15 -12.02 21.93
CA VAL A 294 25.46 -12.63 21.71
C VAL A 294 26.44 -12.08 22.74
N SER A 295 27.07 -12.96 23.51
CA SER A 295 28.11 -12.61 24.50
C SER A 295 29.51 -12.55 23.90
N ASP A 296 30.44 -11.98 24.66
CA ASP A 296 31.87 -11.92 24.35
C ASP A 296 32.19 -11.24 23.01
N VAL A 297 31.33 -10.31 22.58
CA VAL A 297 31.50 -9.52 21.35
C VAL A 297 32.42 -8.34 21.64
N THR A 298 33.67 -8.43 21.23
CA THR A 298 34.63 -7.32 21.40
C THR A 298 34.28 -6.13 20.48
N PRO A 299 34.71 -4.89 20.79
CA PRO A 299 34.41 -3.75 19.91
C PRO A 299 34.90 -3.96 18.48
N SER A 300 36.12 -4.51 18.33
CA SER A 300 36.67 -4.84 17.01
C SER A 300 35.88 -5.94 16.29
N GLU A 301 35.25 -6.86 17.01
CA GLU A 301 34.42 -7.92 16.42
C GLU A 301 33.07 -7.34 15.96
N PHE A 302 32.43 -6.51 16.78
CA PHE A 302 31.19 -5.82 16.41
C PHE A 302 31.37 -4.93 15.20
N ASP A 303 32.47 -4.18 15.16
CA ASP A 303 32.78 -3.26 14.07
C ASP A 303 33.04 -3.96 12.73
N GLN A 304 33.44 -5.24 12.76
CA GLN A 304 33.60 -6.09 11.57
C GLN A 304 32.32 -6.87 11.25
N PHE A 305 31.22 -6.65 11.98
CA PHE A 305 29.99 -7.39 11.75
C PHE A 305 29.24 -6.84 10.54
N GLU A 306 29.47 -7.39 9.34
CA GLU A 306 28.91 -6.83 8.10
C GLU A 306 27.65 -7.54 7.62
N LYS A 307 27.46 -8.82 7.96
CA LYS A 307 26.33 -9.63 7.50
C LYS A 307 25.89 -10.62 8.57
N PHE A 308 24.67 -11.13 8.45
CA PHE A 308 24.20 -12.32 9.18
C PHE A 308 22.92 -12.89 8.58
N THR A 309 22.60 -14.13 8.91
CA THR A 309 21.34 -14.77 8.52
C THR A 309 20.55 -15.17 9.76
N LEU A 310 19.30 -14.73 9.87
CA LEU A 310 18.38 -15.22 10.89
C LEU A 310 17.49 -16.30 10.30
N TYR A 311 17.46 -17.46 10.95
CA TYR A 311 16.49 -18.51 10.71
C TYR A 311 15.53 -18.51 11.89
N THR A 312 14.24 -18.43 11.63
CA THR A 312 13.26 -18.32 12.70
C THR A 312 12.13 -19.31 12.53
N LEU A 313 11.67 -19.82 13.66
CA LEU A 313 10.43 -20.55 13.77
C LEU A 313 9.47 -19.72 14.61
N PHE A 314 8.23 -19.63 14.17
CA PHE A 314 7.17 -18.96 14.90
C PHE A 314 6.50 -19.94 15.87
N ASP A 315 6.25 -19.51 17.10
CA ASP A 315 5.67 -20.38 18.13
C ASP A 315 4.14 -20.41 18.07
N PHE A 316 3.60 -21.41 17.38
CA PHE A 316 2.16 -21.66 17.29
C PHE A 316 1.57 -22.41 18.50
N SER A 317 2.35 -22.72 19.55
CA SER A 317 1.88 -23.51 20.70
C SER A 317 0.68 -22.89 21.42
N LYS A 318 0.54 -21.56 21.34
CA LYS A 318 -0.56 -20.78 21.94
C LYS A 318 -1.52 -20.20 20.90
N ALA A 319 -1.43 -20.60 19.63
CA ALA A 319 -2.27 -20.06 18.57
C ALA A 319 -3.75 -20.46 18.71
N GLY A 320 -4.04 -21.63 19.30
CA GLY A 320 -5.40 -22.17 19.35
C GLY A 320 -5.96 -22.53 17.97
N THR A 321 -7.27 -22.80 17.90
CA THR A 321 -7.96 -23.19 16.66
C THR A 321 -9.23 -22.35 16.50
N PRO A 322 -9.54 -21.81 15.30
CA PRO A 322 -10.79 -21.11 15.05
C PRO A 322 -12.02 -21.98 15.36
N ASP A 323 -13.08 -21.40 15.91
CA ASP A 323 -14.31 -22.12 16.30
C ASP A 323 -14.92 -22.93 15.16
N ASN A 324 -14.94 -22.37 13.94
CA ASN A 324 -15.44 -23.05 12.74
C ASN A 324 -14.55 -24.23 12.29
N LEU A 325 -13.37 -24.42 12.88
CA LEU A 325 -12.40 -25.48 12.58
C LEU A 325 -12.10 -26.41 13.77
N VAL A 326 -12.73 -26.21 14.93
CA VAL A 326 -12.60 -27.12 16.08
C VAL A 326 -13.06 -28.53 15.70
N GLY A 327 -12.23 -29.54 16.01
CA GLY A 327 -12.50 -30.94 15.65
C GLY A 327 -12.36 -31.26 14.16
N LYS A 328 -11.89 -30.29 13.36
CA LYS A 328 -11.67 -30.43 11.92
C LYS A 328 -10.18 -30.26 11.58
N THR A 329 -9.82 -30.14 10.30
CA THR A 329 -8.42 -30.00 9.89
C THR A 329 -8.01 -28.52 9.92
N TYR A 330 -7.09 -28.19 10.82
CA TYR A 330 -6.43 -26.88 10.90
C TYR A 330 -4.95 -27.11 11.14
N THR A 331 -4.11 -26.79 10.15
CA THR A 331 -2.65 -26.89 10.28
C THR A 331 -2.01 -25.58 9.86
N VAL A 332 -1.12 -25.06 10.70
CA VAL A 332 -0.31 -23.90 10.36
C VAL A 332 0.97 -23.91 11.19
N SER A 333 2.07 -23.61 10.53
CA SER A 333 3.36 -23.30 11.11
C SER A 333 4.01 -22.23 10.25
N ALA A 334 5.07 -21.61 10.74
CA ALA A 334 5.80 -20.67 9.93
C ALA A 334 7.29 -20.67 10.27
N ALA A 335 8.07 -20.40 9.24
CA ALA A 335 9.51 -20.25 9.33
C ALA A 335 9.97 -19.07 8.47
N GLY A 336 11.01 -18.38 8.93
CA GLY A 336 11.68 -17.31 8.20
C GLY A 336 13.15 -17.62 7.98
N ILE A 337 13.69 -17.16 6.85
CA ILE A 337 15.13 -17.06 6.60
C ILE A 337 15.37 -15.67 6.03
N GLN A 338 16.04 -14.81 6.77
CA GLN A 338 16.33 -13.45 6.33
C GLN A 338 17.81 -13.13 6.47
N LYS A 339 18.37 -12.62 5.38
CA LYS A 339 19.76 -12.18 5.30
C LYS A 339 19.83 -10.69 5.54
N PHE A 340 20.82 -10.26 6.32
CA PHE A 340 21.02 -8.86 6.65
C PHE A 340 22.42 -8.41 6.26
N THR A 341 22.54 -7.14 5.88
CA THR A 341 23.81 -6.41 5.83
C THR A 341 23.78 -5.30 6.87
N VAL A 342 24.91 -5.06 7.52
CA VAL A 342 25.03 -4.09 8.61
C VAL A 342 25.89 -2.92 8.15
N ASP A 343 25.32 -1.73 8.22
CA ASP A 343 25.97 -0.49 7.88
C ASP A 343 26.54 0.18 9.14
N HIS A 344 27.86 0.30 9.17
CA HIS A 344 28.65 0.94 10.23
C HIS A 344 29.03 2.40 9.92
N SER A 345 28.47 3.00 8.86
CA SER A 345 28.72 4.39 8.51
C SER A 345 28.28 5.35 9.62
N VAL A 346 29.03 6.43 9.77
CA VAL A 346 28.99 7.33 10.94
C VAL A 346 28.32 8.68 10.60
N GLY A 347 27.36 8.70 9.66
CA GLY A 347 26.69 9.95 9.28
C GLY A 347 25.87 10.56 10.43
N ILE A 348 26.06 11.85 10.72
CA ILE A 348 25.27 12.58 11.72
C ILE A 348 23.92 13.00 11.11
N THR A 349 22.85 12.77 11.85
CA THR A 349 21.53 13.35 11.63
C THR A 349 21.11 14.14 12.86
N ALA A 350 20.70 15.40 12.70
CA ALA A 350 20.23 16.27 13.77
C ALA A 350 19.35 17.40 13.20
N GLU A 351 18.58 18.06 14.07
CA GLU A 351 17.91 19.31 13.74
C GLU A 351 18.96 20.43 13.56
N GLY A 352 18.91 21.12 12.41
CA GLY A 352 19.94 22.10 12.04
C GLY A 352 19.83 23.45 12.75
N ASN A 353 18.73 23.72 13.45
CA ASN A 353 18.50 24.97 14.16
C ASN A 353 17.81 24.71 15.50
N ILE A 354 18.20 25.44 16.53
CA ILE A 354 17.56 25.39 17.85
C ILE A 354 17.62 26.76 18.52
N THR A 355 16.63 27.06 19.37
CA THR A 355 16.56 28.32 20.12
C THR A 355 16.47 28.06 21.61
N TYR A 356 17.24 28.81 22.39
CA TYR A 356 17.25 28.82 23.85
C TYR A 356 17.06 30.24 24.37
N VAL A 357 16.62 30.38 25.62
CA VAL A 357 16.52 31.68 26.28
C VAL A 357 17.79 32.00 27.06
N ALA A 358 18.20 33.26 27.04
CA ALA A 358 19.41 33.72 27.73
C ALA A 358 19.38 33.36 29.21
N GLY A 359 20.45 32.77 29.72
CA GLY A 359 20.60 32.32 31.10
C GLY A 359 20.06 30.92 31.37
N GLU A 360 19.58 30.18 30.36
CA GLU A 360 19.33 28.75 30.49
C GLU A 360 20.63 27.95 30.66
N THR A 361 20.58 26.91 31.49
CA THR A 361 21.68 25.96 31.65
C THR A 361 21.52 24.84 30.63
N VAL A 362 22.33 24.86 29.57
CA VAL A 362 22.35 23.84 28.52
C VAL A 362 23.67 23.07 28.59
N THR A 363 23.60 21.79 28.96
CA THR A 363 24.77 20.90 28.89
C THR A 363 24.92 20.33 27.47
N PRO A 364 26.12 19.83 27.09
CA PRO A 364 26.30 19.16 25.80
C PRO A 364 25.31 18.01 25.57
N GLU A 365 25.01 17.22 26.62
CA GLU A 365 24.07 16.09 26.53
C GLU A 365 22.64 16.57 26.29
N LYS A 366 22.21 17.62 27.01
CA LYS A 366 20.91 18.25 26.78
C LYS A 366 20.80 18.80 25.37
N PHE A 367 21.85 19.50 24.91
CA PHE A 367 21.89 20.07 23.56
C PHE A 367 21.74 18.99 22.48
N LEU A 368 22.53 17.92 22.56
CA LEU A 368 22.44 16.79 21.62
C LEU A 368 21.05 16.13 21.63
N ALA A 369 20.43 16.01 22.81
CA ALA A 369 19.08 15.46 22.94
C ALA A 369 18.01 16.38 22.33
N ASP A 370 18.08 17.69 22.59
CA ASP A 370 17.10 18.66 22.08
C ASP A 370 17.11 18.71 20.54
N ILE A 371 18.29 18.60 19.91
CA ILE A 371 18.42 18.55 18.44
C ILE A 371 18.24 17.15 17.85
N LYS A 372 17.93 16.14 18.68
CA LYS A 372 17.76 14.74 18.27
C LYS A 372 18.96 14.20 17.48
N ALA A 373 20.17 14.49 17.95
CA ALA A 373 21.39 14.06 17.28
C ALA A 373 21.53 12.53 17.32
N ASP A 374 21.79 11.92 16.17
CA ASP A 374 22.05 10.50 16.01
C ASP A 374 23.21 10.30 15.01
N ALA A 375 24.06 9.31 15.27
CA ALA A 375 25.19 8.97 14.41
C ALA A 375 25.38 7.46 14.29
N ASN A 376 24.27 6.70 14.19
CA ASN A 376 24.33 5.26 14.01
C ASN A 376 25.16 4.52 15.10
N GLY A 377 24.97 4.90 16.37
CA GLY A 377 25.68 4.29 17.50
C GLY A 377 27.12 4.80 17.71
N ALA A 378 27.62 5.67 16.83
CA ALA A 378 28.88 6.36 17.05
C ALA A 378 28.76 7.44 18.14
N THR A 379 29.88 7.73 18.79
CA THR A 379 29.97 8.80 19.79
C THR A 379 29.93 10.16 19.09
N ILE A 380 28.96 10.99 19.46
CA ILE A 380 28.84 12.38 18.98
C ILE A 380 29.51 13.31 19.98
N THR A 381 30.31 14.25 19.47
CA THR A 381 30.93 15.35 20.20
C THR A 381 30.47 16.67 19.61
N SER A 382 30.43 17.72 20.43
CA SER A 382 30.05 19.07 19.99
C SER A 382 30.94 20.11 20.66
N ASP A 383 31.15 21.24 19.97
CA ASP A 383 31.84 22.41 20.51
C ASP A 383 30.89 23.43 21.18
N VAL A 384 29.67 22.99 21.55
CA VAL A 384 28.62 23.87 22.10
C VAL A 384 29.06 24.60 23.36
N ALA A 385 29.75 23.91 24.27
CA ALA A 385 30.24 24.47 25.53
C ALA A 385 31.37 25.50 25.32
N GLU A 386 32.06 25.42 24.18
CA GLU A 386 33.16 26.33 23.84
C GLU A 386 32.65 27.55 23.07
N LYS A 387 31.66 27.38 22.19
CA LYS A 387 31.20 28.43 21.27
C LYS A 387 29.96 29.19 21.72
N VAL A 388 29.05 28.55 22.45
CA VAL A 388 27.77 29.18 22.79
C VAL A 388 27.85 29.82 24.16
N ASN A 389 27.71 31.15 24.20
CA ASN A 389 27.52 31.86 25.45
C ASN A 389 26.02 32.03 25.72
N PHE A 390 25.43 31.11 26.48
CA PHE A 390 24.00 31.15 26.82
C PHE A 390 23.58 32.38 27.63
N ALA A 391 24.50 33.20 28.15
CA ALA A 391 24.13 34.46 28.80
C ALA A 391 23.99 35.63 27.82
N THR A 392 24.50 35.51 26.60
CA THR A 392 24.52 36.59 25.61
C THR A 392 23.57 36.26 24.46
N PRO A 393 22.55 37.10 24.19
CA PRO A 393 21.70 36.89 23.03
C PRO A 393 22.49 36.98 21.73
N GLY A 394 22.17 36.10 20.78
CA GLY A 394 22.86 36.04 19.50
C GLY A 394 22.72 34.70 18.80
N THR A 395 23.35 34.58 17.64
CA THR A 395 23.37 33.35 16.85
C THR A 395 24.77 32.78 16.83
N TYR A 396 24.87 31.48 17.10
CA TYR A 396 26.12 30.73 17.22
C TYR A 396 26.09 29.54 16.27
N THR A 397 27.23 29.22 15.65
CA THR A 397 27.38 28.02 14.83
C THR A 397 28.17 26.97 15.61
N VAL A 398 27.47 25.90 15.99
CA VAL A 398 28.04 24.74 16.68
C VAL A 398 28.38 23.67 15.65
N THR A 399 29.52 23.03 15.81
CA THR A 399 29.95 21.91 14.98
C THR A 399 29.83 20.61 15.77
N LEU A 400 29.12 19.65 15.20
CA LEU A 400 29.05 18.27 15.65
C LEU A 400 30.06 17.42 14.86
N ASN A 401 30.71 16.49 15.55
CA ASN A 401 31.54 15.44 14.94
C ASN A 401 31.14 14.10 15.55
N ALA A 402 31.18 13.03 14.77
CA ALA A 402 30.95 11.69 15.28
C ALA A 402 32.08 10.74 14.91
N GLN A 403 32.36 9.79 15.79
CA GLN A 403 33.39 8.78 15.59
C GLN A 403 32.95 7.45 16.22
N ASN A 404 33.02 6.36 15.46
CA ASN A 404 32.77 5.02 15.99
C ASN A 404 34.04 4.41 16.62
N THR A 405 33.93 3.21 17.18
CA THR A 405 35.05 2.50 17.83
C THR A 405 36.18 2.11 16.86
N LEU A 406 35.91 1.99 15.55
CA LEU A 406 36.94 1.85 14.50
C LEU A 406 37.73 3.12 14.21
N GLY A 407 37.27 4.27 14.71
CA GLY A 407 37.84 5.56 14.35
C GLY A 407 37.39 6.11 13.00
N VAL A 408 36.35 5.52 12.39
CA VAL A 408 35.67 6.12 11.24
C VAL A 408 34.96 7.38 11.73
N LYS A 409 35.23 8.50 11.06
CA LYS A 409 34.68 9.81 11.40
C LYS A 409 33.56 10.20 10.45
N SER A 410 32.58 10.91 10.98
CA SER A 410 31.57 11.60 10.18
C SER A 410 32.18 12.80 9.47
N GLU A 411 31.53 13.25 8.40
CA GLU A 411 31.63 14.66 8.03
C GLU A 411 31.05 15.53 9.15
N PRO A 412 31.64 16.71 9.44
CA PRO A 412 31.10 17.60 10.47
C PRO A 412 29.70 18.10 10.12
N PHE A 413 28.82 18.18 11.10
CA PHE A 413 27.46 18.71 10.94
C PHE A 413 27.32 20.03 11.69
N GLN A 414 26.80 21.08 11.05
CA GLN A 414 26.64 22.39 11.68
C GLN A 414 25.21 22.60 12.19
N VAL A 415 25.11 23.13 13.41
CA VAL A 415 23.84 23.51 14.04
C VAL A 415 23.88 25.01 14.34
N THR A 416 22.82 25.72 13.95
CA THR A 416 22.62 27.12 14.31
C THR A 416 21.90 27.18 15.66
N VAL A 417 22.57 27.71 16.68
CA VAL A 417 22.01 27.92 18.01
C VAL A 417 21.68 29.40 18.16
N THR A 418 20.41 29.72 18.39
CA THR A 418 19.95 31.08 18.68
C THR A 418 19.70 31.21 20.18
N VAL A 419 20.32 32.19 20.82
CA VAL A 419 20.05 32.56 22.20
C VAL A 419 19.21 33.84 22.17
N GLU A 420 17.96 33.77 22.59
CA GLU A 420 17.07 34.92 22.68
C GLU A 420 17.22 35.64 24.02
N ALA A 421 17.05 36.97 24.03
CA ALA A 421 17.02 37.70 25.29
C ALA A 421 15.84 37.24 26.16
N LYS A 422 16.02 37.27 27.50
CA LYS A 422 14.88 37.15 28.41
C LYS A 422 13.88 38.27 28.12
N THR A 423 12.61 37.91 28.07
CA THR A 423 11.53 38.89 27.87
C THR A 423 11.42 39.77 29.12
N VAL A 424 11.56 41.08 28.92
CA VAL A 424 11.48 42.11 29.97
C VAL A 424 10.37 43.07 29.59
N ILE A 425 9.44 43.31 30.52
CA ILE A 425 8.40 44.32 30.40
C ILE A 425 8.94 45.64 30.97
N THR A 426 8.77 46.74 30.24
CA THR A 426 9.04 48.09 30.73
C THR A 426 7.80 48.95 30.54
N ALA A 427 7.45 49.74 31.57
CA ALA A 427 6.35 50.70 31.55
C ALA A 427 6.61 51.79 32.59
N ASP A 428 5.96 52.94 32.44
CA ASP A 428 5.89 53.98 33.46
C ASP A 428 5.23 53.39 34.73
N PRO A 429 5.78 53.62 35.94
CA PRO A 429 5.38 52.89 37.15
C PRO A 429 4.03 53.33 37.71
N GLU A 430 3.54 54.50 37.27
CA GLU A 430 2.30 55.09 37.77
C GLU A 430 1.63 55.95 36.69
N VAL A 431 0.30 55.93 36.66
CA VAL A 431 -0.55 56.82 35.85
C VAL A 431 -1.75 57.29 36.68
N THR A 432 -2.26 58.49 36.40
CA THR A 432 -3.41 59.07 37.12
C THR A 432 -4.54 59.41 36.15
N TYR A 433 -5.77 59.01 36.50
CA TYR A 433 -6.99 59.29 35.75
C TYR A 433 -8.03 60.04 36.59
N SER A 434 -8.89 60.76 35.88
CA SER A 434 -10.06 61.43 36.47
C SER A 434 -11.11 60.42 36.92
N LEU A 435 -11.80 60.71 38.02
CA LEU A 435 -12.97 59.96 38.44
C LEU A 435 -14.04 59.95 37.33
N ASN A 436 -14.61 58.77 37.04
CA ASN A 436 -15.63 58.48 36.02
C ASN A 436 -15.20 58.65 34.55
N GLU A 437 -13.91 58.84 34.27
CA GLU A 437 -13.36 58.86 32.91
C GLU A 437 -12.76 57.49 32.58
N ALA A 438 -13.55 56.60 31.98
CA ALA A 438 -13.11 55.25 31.66
C ALA A 438 -12.00 55.24 30.60
N LYS A 439 -11.04 54.32 30.75
CA LYS A 439 -9.99 54.02 29.77
C LYS A 439 -10.07 52.57 29.35
N THR A 440 -9.71 52.29 28.10
CA THR A 440 -9.49 50.93 27.60
C THR A 440 -8.11 50.42 28.01
N GLU A 441 -7.92 49.10 27.96
CA GLU A 441 -6.60 48.49 28.21
C GLU A 441 -5.55 48.97 27.19
N GLU A 442 -5.92 49.16 25.92
CA GLU A 442 -5.02 49.64 24.87
C GLU A 442 -4.55 51.09 25.12
N GLU A 443 -5.46 51.98 25.51
CA GLU A 443 -5.12 53.35 25.91
C GLU A 443 -4.22 53.36 27.13
N PHE A 444 -4.54 52.55 28.15
CA PHE A 444 -3.73 52.39 29.35
C PHE A 444 -2.30 51.95 29.03
N LEU A 445 -2.14 50.87 28.25
CA LEU A 445 -0.82 50.35 27.86
C LEU A 445 -0.02 51.38 27.05
N THR A 446 -0.69 52.16 26.20
CA THR A 446 -0.06 53.23 25.41
C THR A 446 0.41 54.39 26.30
N GLU A 447 -0.42 54.85 27.23
CA GLU A 447 -0.12 55.98 28.11
C GLU A 447 1.04 55.70 29.08
N ILE A 448 1.14 54.46 29.57
CA ILE A 448 2.27 54.01 30.40
C ILE A 448 3.50 53.62 29.57
N LYS A 449 3.46 53.77 28.25
CA LYS A 449 4.54 53.35 27.33
C LYS A 449 4.98 51.89 27.54
N ALA A 450 4.02 51.00 27.76
CA ALA A 450 4.29 49.58 27.98
C ALA A 450 4.91 48.96 26.72
N MET A 451 6.09 48.37 26.86
CA MET A 451 6.76 47.63 25.78
C MET A 451 7.57 46.46 26.33
N THR A 452 7.87 45.50 25.46
CA THR A 452 8.84 44.43 25.73
C THR A 452 10.09 44.63 24.87
N ASN A 453 11.21 44.09 25.33
CA ASN A 453 12.50 44.18 24.61
C ASN A 453 12.57 43.33 23.32
N ASN A 454 11.60 42.45 23.09
CA ASN A 454 11.56 41.51 21.97
C ASN A 454 10.18 41.46 21.29
N GLU A 455 9.37 42.51 21.47
CA GLU A 455 8.04 42.63 20.86
C GLU A 455 7.02 41.55 21.27
N THR A 456 7.30 40.76 22.33
CA THR A 456 6.31 39.86 22.93
C THR A 456 5.09 40.67 23.38
N PRO A 457 3.86 40.29 22.98
CA PRO A 457 2.65 41.01 23.36
C PRO A 457 2.45 41.08 24.87
N ILE A 458 2.01 42.25 25.36
CA ILE A 458 1.69 42.49 26.76
C ILE A 458 0.19 42.26 26.98
N THR A 459 -0.14 41.66 28.12
CA THR A 459 -1.50 41.49 28.63
C THR A 459 -1.59 42.10 30.03
N SER A 460 -2.77 42.55 30.43
CA SER A 460 -2.99 43.17 31.73
C SER A 460 -4.28 42.70 32.42
N ASP A 461 -4.31 42.80 33.75
CA ASP A 461 -5.53 42.67 34.56
C ASP A 461 -6.31 44.01 34.70
N PHE A 462 -5.88 45.07 33.99
CA PHE A 462 -6.39 46.45 34.07
C PHE A 462 -7.92 46.54 34.11
N ALA A 463 -8.59 45.94 33.11
CA ALA A 463 -10.04 46.02 32.95
C ALA A 463 -10.82 45.37 34.11
N THR A 464 -10.16 44.48 34.85
CA THR A 464 -10.76 43.76 35.99
C THR A 464 -10.41 44.38 37.34
N VAL A 465 -9.30 45.12 37.43
CA VAL A 465 -8.77 45.64 38.69
C VAL A 465 -9.13 47.11 38.92
N VAL A 466 -9.16 47.94 37.88
CA VAL A 466 -9.37 49.38 38.03
C VAL A 466 -10.87 49.72 38.08
N ASP A 467 -11.30 50.40 39.15
CA ASP A 467 -12.67 50.92 39.30
C ASP A 467 -12.67 52.45 39.17
N PHE A 468 -13.03 52.95 37.99
CA PHE A 468 -13.10 54.39 37.69
C PHE A 468 -14.16 55.15 38.49
N THR A 469 -15.05 54.46 39.22
CA THR A 469 -16.10 55.11 40.02
C THR A 469 -15.67 55.38 41.47
N LYS A 470 -14.49 54.91 41.87
CA LYS A 470 -13.97 55.09 43.23
C LYS A 470 -12.58 55.73 43.19
N PRO A 471 -12.35 56.85 43.90
CA PRO A 471 -11.00 57.37 44.10
C PRO A 471 -10.14 56.34 44.84
N GLY A 472 -8.89 56.16 44.41
CA GLY A 472 -8.04 55.14 45.00
C GLY A 472 -6.76 54.86 44.21
N LYS A 473 -5.92 53.98 44.76
CA LYS A 473 -4.77 53.41 44.07
C LYS A 473 -5.07 51.95 43.75
N TYR A 474 -4.90 51.59 42.48
CA TYR A 474 -5.10 50.24 41.96
C TYR A 474 -3.76 49.72 41.48
N THR A 475 -3.43 48.47 41.80
CA THR A 475 -2.20 47.83 41.34
C THR A 475 -2.54 46.93 40.18
N VAL A 476 -2.11 47.33 38.98
CA VAL A 476 -2.34 46.60 37.74
C VAL A 476 -1.11 45.77 37.41
N THR A 477 -1.30 44.51 37.05
CA THR A 477 -0.23 43.58 36.71
C THR A 477 -0.14 43.43 35.18
N LEU A 478 1.06 43.63 34.65
CA LEU A 478 1.41 43.38 33.25
C LEU A 478 2.11 42.03 33.14
N ASN A 479 1.73 41.25 32.14
CA ASN A 479 2.34 39.96 31.81
C ASN A 479 2.72 39.93 30.32
N ALA A 480 3.76 39.18 29.97
CA ALA A 480 4.14 38.91 28.59
C ALA A 480 4.64 37.47 28.48
N GLU A 481 4.17 36.72 27.48
CA GLU A 481 4.46 35.29 27.33
C GLU A 481 4.56 34.92 25.85
N SER A 482 5.56 34.11 25.51
CA SER A 482 5.77 33.50 24.20
C SER A 482 5.74 31.98 24.31
N ALA A 483 5.92 31.28 23.19
CA ALA A 483 6.03 29.82 23.20
C ALA A 483 7.26 29.30 23.97
N LEU A 484 8.30 30.13 24.15
CA LEU A 484 9.58 29.74 24.76
C LEU A 484 9.73 30.21 26.20
N GLN A 485 9.10 31.33 26.58
CA GLN A 485 9.34 31.96 27.88
C GLN A 485 8.19 32.85 28.34
N LYS A 486 8.16 33.09 29.65
CA LYS A 486 7.28 34.05 30.31
C LYS A 486 8.11 35.13 30.99
N ALA A 487 7.78 36.38 30.75
CA ALA A 487 8.41 37.52 31.40
C ALA A 487 8.05 37.56 32.90
N ALA A 488 8.95 38.12 33.70
CA ALA A 488 8.59 38.48 35.07
C ALA A 488 7.48 39.55 35.03
N PRO A 489 6.39 39.39 35.81
CA PRO A 489 5.30 40.34 35.79
C PRO A 489 5.77 41.72 36.31
N LEU A 490 5.26 42.79 35.69
CA LEU A 490 5.53 44.16 36.09
C LEU A 490 4.25 44.78 36.65
N THR A 491 4.32 45.43 37.81
CA THR A 491 3.16 46.09 38.41
C THR A 491 3.19 47.60 38.19
N VAL A 492 2.04 48.19 37.87
CA VAL A 492 1.85 49.62 37.61
C VAL A 492 0.74 50.15 38.53
N THR A 493 0.97 51.31 39.14
CA THR A 493 -0.01 51.95 40.01
C THR A 493 -0.93 52.85 39.21
N VAL A 494 -2.23 52.56 39.18
CA VAL A 494 -3.25 53.43 38.59
C VAL A 494 -3.93 54.22 39.70
N LYS A 495 -3.85 55.55 39.65
CA LYS A 495 -4.51 56.44 40.61
C LYS A 495 -5.79 57.01 40.01
N ILE A 496 -6.91 56.84 40.68
CA ILE A 496 -8.17 57.53 40.35
C ILE A 496 -8.33 58.71 41.31
N SER A 497 -8.42 59.93 40.77
CA SER A 497 -8.46 61.18 41.55
C SER A 497 -9.66 62.05 41.18
N GLU A 498 -10.25 62.72 42.17
CA GLU A 498 -11.31 63.72 41.97
C GLU A 498 -10.78 65.02 41.34
N THR A 499 -9.46 65.25 41.38
CA THR A 499 -8.77 66.40 40.78
C THR A 499 -7.43 65.97 40.19
N ILE A 500 -7.19 66.27 38.90
CA ILE A 500 -5.87 66.04 38.25
C ILE A 500 -4.90 67.14 38.72
N PRO A 501 -3.70 66.82 39.23
CA PRO A 501 -2.66 67.83 39.42
C PRO A 501 -2.25 68.41 38.06
N ASN A 502 -2.42 69.72 37.89
CA ASN A 502 -2.00 70.44 36.68
C ASN A 502 -0.49 70.21 36.42
N PRO A 503 -0.04 69.86 35.20
CA PRO A 503 1.38 69.76 34.91
C PRO A 503 2.04 71.14 35.10
N GLU A 504 3.12 71.15 35.86
CA GLU A 504 3.94 72.34 36.13
C GLU A 504 4.49 72.90 34.80
N PRO A 505 4.35 74.21 34.50
CA PRO A 505 4.86 74.77 33.26
C PRO A 505 6.40 74.88 33.33
N THR A 506 7.08 74.35 32.32
CA THR A 506 8.50 74.57 32.08
C THR A 506 8.83 76.06 31.92
N PRO A 507 9.94 76.56 32.49
CA PRO A 507 10.30 77.97 32.35
C PRO A 507 10.81 78.25 30.93
N GLY A 508 10.19 79.24 30.28
CA GLY A 508 10.56 79.72 28.95
C GLY A 508 11.92 80.42 28.94
N PRO A 509 12.61 80.48 27.77
CA PRO A 509 13.93 81.06 27.66
C PRO A 509 13.86 82.60 27.57
N ASP A 510 14.71 83.26 28.37
CA ASP A 510 14.99 84.69 28.28
C ASP A 510 15.70 85.06 26.97
N SER A 511 15.27 86.16 26.39
CA SER A 511 15.78 86.82 25.19
C SER A 511 16.97 87.75 25.49
N ILE A 512 18.04 87.70 24.67
CA ILE A 512 19.05 88.77 24.45
C ILE A 512 19.48 88.75 22.94
N PRO A 513 19.83 89.90 22.30
CA PRO A 513 19.44 90.24 20.91
C PRO A 513 20.56 90.34 19.85
N GLU A 514 20.13 90.65 18.61
CA GLU A 514 20.86 91.20 17.42
C GLU A 514 21.91 90.27 16.73
N SER A 515 22.07 90.16 15.41
CA SER A 515 21.56 90.86 14.21
C SER A 515 21.87 90.03 12.93
N GLU A 516 20.99 90.14 11.92
CA GLU A 516 21.00 89.81 10.47
C GLU A 516 22.33 89.61 9.65
N PRO A 517 22.30 89.23 8.34
CA PRO A 517 21.25 88.61 7.49
C PRO A 517 21.74 87.47 6.54
N THR A 518 20.84 86.75 5.86
CA THR A 518 20.72 86.66 4.37
C THR A 518 19.81 85.50 3.91
N ASP A 519 18.77 85.88 3.17
CA ASP A 519 17.89 85.09 2.28
C ASP A 519 18.30 85.44 0.82
N PRO A 520 18.14 84.58 -0.22
CA PRO A 520 16.81 84.29 -0.77
C PRO A 520 16.57 82.84 -1.26
N ALA A 521 15.28 82.47 -1.19
CA ALA A 521 14.50 81.79 -2.24
C ALA A 521 14.32 80.25 -2.18
N ASN A 522 13.18 79.89 -1.57
CA ASN A 522 12.20 78.88 -2.02
C ASN A 522 11.60 79.30 -3.41
N PRO A 523 10.83 78.49 -4.19
CA PRO A 523 10.09 77.31 -3.74
C PRO A 523 9.86 76.13 -4.70
N ALA A 524 9.16 75.12 -4.15
CA ALA A 524 8.10 74.30 -4.76
C ALA A 524 8.39 72.79 -4.67
N ASN A 525 7.62 72.06 -3.84
CA ASN A 525 6.38 71.35 -4.20
C ASN A 525 6.61 70.24 -5.24
N SER A 526 6.02 69.05 -5.19
CA SER A 526 5.19 68.31 -4.24
C SER A 526 4.74 67.06 -5.03
N ILE A 527 4.26 66.03 -4.31
CA ILE A 527 3.30 65.02 -4.80
C ILE A 527 3.88 63.85 -5.62
N TYR A 528 3.85 62.66 -4.99
CA TYR A 528 3.44 61.41 -5.63
C TYR A 528 2.52 60.65 -4.68
N PRO A 529 1.30 60.29 -5.09
CA PRO A 529 0.54 59.21 -4.49
C PRO A 529 0.47 58.01 -5.45
N VAL A 530 0.73 56.84 -4.86
CA VAL A 530 -0.01 55.58 -5.01
C VAL A 530 -0.43 55.13 -6.43
N ASP A 531 0.20 54.04 -6.90
CA ASP A 531 -0.29 53.19 -7.99
C ASP A 531 -1.56 52.41 -7.61
N PRO A 532 -2.46 52.19 -8.57
CA PRO A 532 -3.19 50.94 -8.65
C PRO A 532 -3.04 50.26 -10.03
N VAL A 533 -2.54 49.02 -9.98
CA VAL A 533 -3.05 47.80 -10.63
C VAL A 533 -3.94 47.96 -11.90
N VAL A 534 -3.34 47.53 -13.02
CA VAL A 534 -3.88 46.72 -14.14
C VAL A 534 -4.85 47.37 -15.14
N GLU A 535 -4.32 47.65 -16.35
CA GLU A 535 -5.01 47.63 -17.64
C GLU A 535 -4.24 46.68 -18.60
N ILE A 536 -4.84 45.64 -19.19
CA ILE A 536 -5.70 45.55 -20.39
C ILE A 536 -4.98 45.86 -21.73
N SER A 537 -5.12 44.88 -22.65
CA SER A 537 -5.09 44.96 -24.13
C SER A 537 -3.76 44.78 -24.89
N THR A 538 -3.68 43.74 -25.72
CA THR A 538 -3.92 43.77 -27.18
C THR A 538 -3.67 42.36 -27.76
N ASN A 539 -4.66 41.61 -28.28
CA ASN A 539 -5.17 41.60 -29.68
C ASN A 539 -4.03 41.48 -30.74
N THR A 540 -3.96 40.55 -31.71
CA THR A 540 -4.82 39.49 -32.29
C THR A 540 -3.96 38.75 -33.38
N PRO A 541 -4.46 37.98 -34.39
CA PRO A 541 -4.95 36.59 -34.42
C PRO A 541 -4.31 35.70 -35.54
N VAL A 542 -4.96 34.55 -35.82
CA VAL A 542 -4.99 33.75 -37.08
C VAL A 542 -3.95 32.61 -37.12
N THR A 543 -4.34 31.32 -37.21
CA THR A 543 -5.02 30.74 -38.38
C THR A 543 -5.81 29.45 -38.05
N THR A 544 -7.12 29.51 -38.33
CA THR A 544 -8.00 28.38 -38.64
C THR A 544 -7.73 27.85 -40.05
N MET A 545 -7.85 26.55 -40.30
CA MET A 545 -8.25 26.03 -41.61
C MET A 545 -9.37 25.00 -41.51
N LYS A 546 -10.21 25.04 -42.56
CA LYS A 546 -11.60 24.63 -42.70
C LYS A 546 -11.71 23.44 -43.68
N LEU A 547 -12.82 22.70 -43.58
CA LEU A 547 -13.23 21.51 -44.36
C LEU A 547 -13.22 21.61 -45.92
N LEU A 548 -12.86 20.46 -46.54
CA LEU A 548 -13.43 19.63 -47.66
C LEU A 548 -14.01 20.25 -48.97
N PRO A 549 -13.96 19.51 -50.11
CA PRO A 549 -15.09 18.66 -50.59
C PRO A 549 -14.67 17.25 -51.16
N LYS A 550 -15.45 16.17 -50.99
CA LYS A 550 -16.48 15.50 -51.87
C LYS A 550 -16.00 15.23 -53.32
N THR A 551 -16.20 14.09 -54.00
CA THR A 551 -17.38 13.19 -54.24
C THR A 551 -16.95 11.88 -54.93
N GLY A 552 -17.80 10.84 -54.92
CA GLY A 552 -17.74 9.73 -55.88
C GLY A 552 -18.84 8.68 -55.66
N ASP A 553 -20.08 9.02 -55.99
CA ASP A 553 -21.27 8.16 -55.94
C ASP A 553 -21.25 7.02 -56.99
N SER A 554 -21.85 5.87 -56.65
CA SER A 554 -23.10 5.40 -57.30
C SER A 554 -23.65 4.08 -56.72
N LEU A 555 -24.86 4.18 -56.19
CA LEU A 555 -25.95 3.18 -56.16
C LEU A 555 -26.68 3.21 -57.54
N PRO A 556 -27.57 2.26 -57.97
CA PRO A 556 -28.76 1.81 -57.23
C PRO A 556 -29.21 0.33 -57.39
N VAL A 557 -29.77 -0.31 -56.35
CA VAL A 557 -31.18 -0.40 -55.86
C VAL A 557 -32.14 -1.27 -56.70
N ASN A 558 -32.71 -2.31 -56.07
CA ASN A 558 -34.15 -2.62 -55.89
C ASN A 558 -34.23 -4.06 -55.32
N GLY A 559 -34.87 -4.40 -54.19
CA GLY A 559 -35.96 -3.76 -53.46
C GLY A 559 -37.20 -4.65 -53.57
N ILE A 560 -37.65 -5.23 -52.45
CA ILE A 560 -39.01 -5.15 -51.87
C ILE A 560 -39.33 -6.37 -50.99
N VAL A 561 -39.93 -6.01 -49.85
CA VAL A 561 -40.35 -6.75 -48.66
C VAL A 561 -41.77 -7.31 -48.81
N VAL A 562 -42.16 -8.15 -47.84
CA VAL A 562 -43.51 -8.44 -47.30
C VAL A 562 -43.79 -9.94 -47.42
N GLY A 563 -44.15 -10.72 -46.39
CA GLY A 563 -44.49 -10.45 -45.00
C GLY A 563 -45.44 -11.54 -44.49
N PHE A 564 -45.00 -12.26 -43.45
CA PHE A 564 -45.74 -12.89 -42.34
C PHE A 564 -46.75 -14.07 -42.49
N LEU A 565 -46.66 -14.90 -41.42
CA LEU A 565 -47.69 -15.70 -40.69
C LEU A 565 -48.06 -17.11 -41.21
N VAL A 566 -48.30 -18.18 -40.41
CA VAL A 566 -47.94 -18.68 -39.05
C VAL A 566 -48.74 -19.99 -38.79
N LEU A 567 -48.27 -20.85 -37.87
CA LEU A 567 -48.88 -22.09 -37.28
C LEU A 567 -48.82 -23.40 -38.11
N GLY A 568 -48.53 -24.58 -37.55
CA GLY A 568 -48.38 -24.91 -36.13
C GLY A 568 -47.99 -26.37 -35.86
N LEU A 569 -47.49 -26.56 -34.65
CA LEU A 569 -47.39 -27.73 -33.75
C LEU A 569 -47.74 -29.16 -34.21
N GLY A 570 -46.88 -30.09 -33.74
CA GLY A 570 -47.27 -31.37 -33.12
C GLY A 570 -46.77 -32.62 -33.86
N VAL A 571 -46.36 -33.74 -33.25
CA VAL A 571 -46.49 -34.27 -31.88
C VAL A 571 -45.59 -35.52 -31.77
N MET A 572 -45.09 -35.75 -30.54
CA MET A 572 -44.74 -37.01 -29.84
C MET A 572 -44.08 -38.20 -30.55
N ILE A 573 -42.95 -38.55 -29.92
CA ILE A 573 -42.38 -39.88 -29.70
C ILE A 573 -43.42 -40.86 -29.13
N ALA A 574 -43.48 -42.07 -29.70
CA ALA A 574 -44.04 -43.23 -29.03
C ALA A 574 -43.10 -44.45 -29.19
N ARG A 575 -42.53 -44.88 -28.06
CA ARG A 575 -41.89 -46.19 -27.86
C ARG A 575 -42.89 -47.33 -28.08
N LYS A 576 -42.42 -48.46 -28.63
CA LYS A 576 -42.97 -49.80 -28.38
C LYS A 576 -41.78 -50.75 -28.22
N LYS A 577 -41.53 -51.19 -26.98
CA LYS A 577 -42.06 -52.38 -26.30
C LYS A 577 -41.30 -53.63 -26.70
#